data_AF-A0A5S9MEZ6-F1
#
_entry.id   AF-A0A5S9MEZ6-F1
#
_cell.length_a   1.000
_cell.length_b   1.000
_cell.length_c   1.000
_cell.angle_alpha   90.00
_cell.angle_beta   90.00
_cell.angle_gamma   90.00
#
_symmetry.space_group_name_H-M   'P 1'
#
loop_
_entity.id
_entity.type
_entity.pdbx_description
1 polymer ?
#
loop_
_entity_poly.entity_id
_entity_poly.type
_entity_poly.pdbx_seq_one_letter_code
_entity_poly.pdbx_strand_id
1 'polypeptide(L)'
;MNNQEIVQKLWNLCNVLRDDGITYQQYVTELTYILFLKMMKEQQTENVIPEGYRWDDLLEKKGVELKTFYQHLLIKLGNSENAQLRQIYTDAATSITEPKESRENSKDH
;
A
#
# COMPACT_ATOMS: atom_id res chain seq x y z
N MET A 1 -6.58 -9.59 19.89
CA MET A 1 -5.30 -9.74 19.15
C MET A 1 -4.46 -8.52 19.45
N ASN A 2 -3.25 -8.71 19.98
CA ASN A 2 -2.40 -7.60 20.41
C ASN A 2 -1.67 -7.02 19.18
N ASN A 3 -1.64 -5.68 19.01
CA ASN A 3 -0.99 -5.00 17.89
C ASN A 3 0.47 -5.46 17.68
N GLN A 4 1.16 -5.87 18.74
CA GLN A 4 2.52 -6.40 18.68
C GLN A 4 2.62 -7.73 17.90
N GLU A 5 1.63 -8.61 18.01
CA GLU A 5 1.62 -9.91 17.30
C GLU A 5 1.42 -9.73 15.79
N ILE A 6 0.65 -8.71 15.39
CA ILE A 6 0.44 -8.34 13.98
C ILE A 6 1.75 -7.78 13.40
N VAL A 7 2.42 -6.90 14.14
CA VAL A 7 3.72 -6.34 13.75
C VAL A 7 4.77 -7.44 13.58
N GLN A 8 4.83 -8.42 14.49
CA GLN A 8 5.76 -9.55 14.39
C GLN A 8 5.51 -10.43 13.14
N LYS A 9 4.25 -10.71 12.82
CA LYS A 9 3.89 -11.50 11.62
C LYS A 9 4.22 -10.76 10.33
N LEU A 10 4.00 -9.45 10.30
CA LEU A 10 4.40 -8.60 9.18
C LEU A 10 5.92 -8.60 9.01
N TRP A 11 6.67 -8.45 10.12
CA TRP A 11 8.13 -8.51 10.13
C TRP A 11 8.68 -9.82 9.53
N ASN A 12 8.06 -10.95 9.85
CA ASN A 12 8.46 -12.25 9.32
C ASN A 12 8.14 -12.39 7.82
N LEU A 13 7.05 -11.78 7.34
CA LEU A 13 6.73 -11.70 5.92
C LEU A 13 7.72 -10.78 5.17
N CYS A 14 8.21 -9.71 5.83
CA CYS A 14 9.20 -8.77 5.27
C CYS A 14 10.52 -9.44 4.87
N ASN A 15 10.95 -10.48 5.59
CA ASN A 15 12.20 -11.18 5.28
C ASN A 15 12.13 -11.91 3.92
N VAL A 16 10.93 -12.21 3.42
CA VAL A 16 10.71 -12.96 2.16
C VAL A 16 10.70 -12.03 0.94
N LEU A 17 10.36 -10.74 1.11
CA LEU A 17 10.20 -9.77 0.02
C LEU A 17 11.47 -8.94 -0.28
N ARG A 18 12.55 -9.20 0.46
CA ARG A 18 13.88 -8.58 0.29
C ARG A 18 14.51 -8.90 -1.08
N ASP A 19 14.06 -9.96 -1.75
CA ASP A 19 14.73 -10.50 -2.94
C ASP A 19 14.39 -9.76 -4.26
N ASP A 20 13.47 -8.78 -4.25
CA ASP A 20 12.99 -8.08 -5.47
C ASP A 20 13.62 -6.69 -5.75
N GLY A 21 14.69 -6.31 -5.03
CA GLY A 21 15.44 -5.07 -5.32
C GLY A 21 14.82 -3.78 -4.76
N ILE A 22 13.79 -3.88 -3.91
CA ILE A 22 13.30 -2.80 -3.05
C ILE A 22 14.08 -2.87 -1.73
N THR A 23 14.54 -1.73 -1.20
CA THR A 23 15.21 -1.72 0.11
C THR A 23 14.23 -2.11 1.21
N TYR A 24 14.72 -2.77 2.26
CA TYR A 24 13.90 -3.16 3.42
C TYR A 24 13.07 -1.99 3.97
N GLN A 25 13.66 -0.79 4.00
CA GLN A 25 13.01 0.41 4.47
C GLN A 25 11.83 0.81 3.57
N GLN A 26 12.00 0.80 2.24
CA GLN A 26 10.92 1.08 1.30
C GLN A 26 9.77 0.08 1.45
N TYR A 27 10.08 -1.22 1.58
CA TYR A 27 9.06 -2.24 1.76
C TYR A 27 8.25 -2.04 3.06
N VAL A 28 8.93 -1.72 4.18
CA VAL A 28 8.26 -1.42 5.45
C VAL A 28 7.37 -0.17 5.33
N THR A 29 7.82 0.84 4.60
CA THR A 29 7.01 2.03 4.31
C THR A 29 5.73 1.66 3.55
N GLU A 30 5.82 0.84 2.49
CA GLU A 30 4.63 0.40 1.74
C GLU A 30 3.65 -0.40 2.59
N LEU A 31 4.17 -1.34 3.38
CA LEU A 31 3.35 -2.10 4.32
C LEU A 31 2.67 -1.19 5.34
N THR A 32 3.34 -0.15 5.80
CA THR A 32 2.76 0.78 6.80
C THR A 32 1.54 1.49 6.22
N TYR A 33 1.62 1.97 4.98
CA TYR A 33 0.51 2.60 4.28
C TYR A 33 -0.67 1.64 4.09
N ILE A 34 -0.40 0.46 3.53
CA ILE A 34 -1.42 -0.58 3.28
C ILE A 34 -2.07 -1.05 4.59
N LEU A 35 -1.27 -1.26 5.63
CA LEU A 35 -1.76 -1.71 6.93
C LEU A 35 -2.67 -0.66 7.57
N PHE A 36 -2.28 0.62 7.52
CA PHE A 36 -3.11 1.67 8.08
C PHE A 36 -4.45 1.76 7.36
N LEU A 37 -4.45 1.70 6.02
CA LEU A 37 -5.67 1.65 5.22
C LEU A 37 -6.57 0.46 5.61
N LYS A 38 -5.99 -0.75 5.78
CA LYS A 38 -6.70 -1.95 6.26
C LYS A 38 -7.27 -1.75 7.67
N MET A 39 -6.47 -1.19 8.58
CA MET A 39 -6.86 -0.96 9.97
C MET A 39 -8.05 -0.02 10.08
N MET A 40 -8.09 1.04 9.26
CA MET A 40 -9.23 1.97 9.25
C MET A 40 -10.52 1.29 8.80
N LYS A 41 -10.45 0.39 7.82
CA LYS A 41 -11.59 -0.45 7.43
C LYS A 41 -12.04 -1.35 8.59
N GLU A 42 -11.12 -2.09 9.20
CA GLU A 42 -11.44 -3.03 10.30
C GLU A 42 -12.02 -2.31 11.53
N GLN A 43 -11.58 -1.08 11.79
CA GLN A 43 -12.08 -0.25 12.89
C GLN A 43 -13.32 0.57 12.50
N GLN A 44 -13.82 0.45 11.27
CA GLN A 44 -14.95 1.23 10.75
C GLN A 44 -14.74 2.76 10.81
N THR A 45 -13.48 3.21 10.68
CA THR A 45 -13.07 4.63 10.68
C THR A 45 -12.67 5.14 9.30
N GLU A 46 -12.87 4.34 8.25
CA GLU A 46 -12.57 4.73 6.85
C GLU A 46 -13.49 5.83 6.30
N ASN A 47 -14.49 6.28 7.06
CA ASN A 47 -15.37 7.40 6.70
C ASN A 47 -14.62 8.73 6.52
N VAL A 48 -13.43 8.88 7.13
CA VAL A 48 -12.56 10.05 6.92
C VAL A 48 -11.73 9.96 5.63
N ILE A 49 -11.73 8.80 4.97
CA ILE A 49 -11.12 8.59 3.66
C ILE A 49 -12.18 8.89 2.58
N PRO A 50 -11.84 9.68 1.55
CA PRO A 50 -12.73 9.93 0.42
C PRO A 50 -13.22 8.62 -0.21
N GLU A 51 -14.49 8.59 -0.63
CA GLU A 51 -15.04 7.48 -1.40
C GLU A 51 -14.24 7.27 -2.70
N GLY A 52 -14.05 6.01 -3.10
CA GLY A 52 -13.21 5.64 -4.24
C GLY A 52 -11.71 5.53 -3.94
N TYR A 53 -11.28 5.77 -2.70
CA TYR A 53 -9.88 5.64 -2.25
C TYR A 53 -9.74 4.79 -0.97
N ARG A 54 -10.71 3.91 -0.69
CA ARG A 54 -10.73 3.05 0.49
C ARG A 54 -10.05 1.71 0.23
N TRP A 55 -9.95 0.90 1.29
CA TRP A 55 -9.34 -0.43 1.22
C TRP A 55 -9.98 -1.32 0.15
N ASP A 56 -11.30 -1.29 0.02
CA ASP A 56 -12.00 -2.13 -0.96
C ASP A 56 -11.74 -1.68 -2.39
N ASP A 57 -11.71 -0.37 -2.64
CA ASP A 57 -11.37 0.20 -3.94
C ASP A 57 -9.97 -0.25 -4.38
N LEU A 58 -9.01 -0.35 -3.44
CA LEU A 58 -7.67 -0.86 -3.70
C LEU A 58 -7.68 -2.35 -4.10
N LEU A 59 -8.49 -3.18 -3.45
CA LEU A 59 -8.57 -4.62 -3.71
C LEU A 59 -9.20 -4.96 -5.07
N GLU A 60 -10.02 -4.07 -5.61
CA GLU A 60 -10.63 -4.25 -6.93
C GLU A 60 -9.63 -4.06 -8.07
N LYS A 61 -8.49 -3.39 -7.83
CA LYS A 61 -7.49 -3.08 -8.86
C LYS A 61 -6.45 -4.19 -9.02
N LYS A 62 -5.93 -4.35 -10.23
CA LYS A 62 -4.86 -5.33 -10.56
C LYS A 62 -3.82 -4.75 -11.50
N GLY A 63 -2.61 -5.33 -11.46
CA GLY A 63 -1.52 -5.01 -12.38
C GLY A 63 -1.16 -3.52 -12.39
N VAL A 64 -1.05 -2.93 -13.59
CA VAL A 64 -0.67 -1.52 -13.79
C VAL A 64 -1.71 -0.56 -13.22
N GLU A 65 -2.99 -0.93 -13.26
CA GLU A 65 -4.07 -0.11 -12.70
C GLU A 65 -3.95 0.00 -11.19
N LEU A 66 -3.62 -1.10 -10.50
CA LEU A 66 -3.37 -1.10 -9.05
C LEU A 66 -2.27 -0.14 -8.66
N LYS A 67 -1.14 -0.15 -9.39
CA LYS A 67 -0.02 0.75 -9.13
C LYS A 67 -0.42 2.21 -9.29
N THR A 68 -1.08 2.53 -10.40
CA THR A 68 -1.51 3.90 -10.71
C THR A 68 -2.53 4.39 -9.68
N PHE A 69 -3.48 3.54 -9.32
CA PHE A 69 -4.47 3.82 -8.29
C PHE A 69 -3.80 4.06 -6.94
N TYR A 70 -2.88 3.18 -6.54
CA TYR A 70 -2.17 3.28 -5.27
C TYR A 70 -1.34 4.56 -5.17
N GLN A 71 -0.67 4.97 -6.25
CA GLN A 71 0.01 6.27 -6.33
C GLN A 71 -0.95 7.44 -6.08
N HIS A 72 -2.10 7.46 -6.75
CA HIS A 72 -3.12 8.48 -6.54
C HIS A 72 -3.71 8.44 -5.13
N LEU A 73 -3.91 7.26 -4.56
CA LEU A 73 -4.39 7.06 -3.20
C LEU A 73 -3.44 7.72 -2.19
N LEU A 74 -2.13 7.45 -2.27
CA LEU A 74 -1.15 8.06 -1.37
C LEU A 74 -1.18 9.60 -1.45
N ILE A 75 -1.21 10.15 -2.66
CA ILE A 75 -1.31 11.61 -2.88
C ILE A 75 -2.62 12.16 -2.30
N LYS A 76 -3.74 11.46 -2.49
CA LYS A 76 -5.06 11.90 -2.03
C LYS A 76 -5.13 11.92 -0.51
N LEU A 77 -4.59 10.89 0.15
CA LEU A 77 -4.55 10.79 1.61
C LEU A 77 -3.57 11.81 2.21
N GLY A 78 -2.41 12.03 1.58
CA GLY A 78 -1.43 13.04 2.01
C GLY A 78 -1.94 14.48 1.91
N ASN A 79 -2.90 14.75 1.01
CA ASN A 79 -3.56 16.05 0.85
C ASN A 79 -4.94 16.14 1.53
N SER A 80 -5.30 15.17 2.38
CA SER A 80 -6.60 15.18 3.07
C SER A 80 -6.70 16.31 4.10
N GLU A 81 -7.90 16.83 4.35
CA GLU A 81 -8.16 17.78 5.44
C GLU A 81 -8.06 17.13 6.83
N ASN A 82 -8.12 15.79 6.89
CA ASN A 82 -7.94 15.04 8.12
C ASN A 82 -6.46 15.04 8.58
N ALA A 83 -6.21 15.52 9.80
CA ALA A 83 -4.86 15.63 10.35
C ALA A 83 -4.15 14.28 10.56
N GLN A 84 -4.88 13.21 10.92
CA GLN A 84 -4.30 11.88 11.12
C GLN A 84 -3.84 11.26 9.81
N LEU A 85 -4.63 11.44 8.73
CA LEU A 85 -4.25 11.01 7.39
C LEU A 85 -3.00 11.75 6.92
N ARG A 86 -2.93 13.08 7.06
CA ARG A 86 -1.73 13.82 6.69
C ARG A 86 -0.50 13.36 7.46
N GLN A 87 -0.60 13.17 8.77
CA GLN A 87 0.55 12.76 9.58
C GLN A 87 1.21 11.47 9.09
N ILE A 88 0.44 10.57 8.48
CA ILE A 88 0.91 9.27 7.99
C ILE A 88 1.29 9.34 6.51
N TYR A 89 0.56 10.10 5.70
CA TYR A 89 0.68 10.10 4.24
C TYR A 89 1.29 11.37 3.64
N THR A 90 1.70 12.36 4.44
CA THR A 90 2.41 13.55 3.94
C THR A 90 3.70 13.11 3.24
N ASP A 91 3.89 13.60 2.02
CA ASP A 91 4.99 13.26 1.11
C ASP A 91 5.15 11.75 0.85
N ALA A 92 4.09 10.96 1.07
CA ALA A 92 4.08 9.53 0.78
C ALA A 92 4.27 9.29 -0.72
N ALA A 93 5.29 8.51 -1.06
CA ALA A 93 5.59 8.10 -2.42
C ALA A 93 5.84 6.59 -2.44
N THR A 94 5.30 5.92 -3.46
CA THR A 94 5.54 4.49 -3.62
C THR A 94 6.83 4.22 -4.37
N SER A 95 7.60 3.25 -3.88
CA SER A 95 8.80 2.70 -4.53
C SER A 95 8.50 1.43 -5.32
N ILE A 96 7.23 1.01 -5.41
CA ILE A 96 6.81 -0.19 -6.16
C ILE A 96 7.02 0.06 -7.66
N THR A 97 8.07 -0.54 -8.21
CA THR A 97 8.29 -0.66 -9.65
C THR A 97 7.50 -1.83 -10.23
N GLU A 98 7.32 -1.89 -11.55
CA GLU A 98 6.64 -3.03 -12.18
C GLU A 98 7.29 -4.36 -11.74
N PRO A 99 6.50 -5.38 -11.36
CA PRO A 99 7.04 -6.72 -11.20
C PRO A 99 7.61 -7.16 -12.56
N LYS A 100 8.80 -7.78 -12.57
CA LYS A 100 9.44 -8.29 -13.80
C LYS A 100 8.62 -9.37 -14.53
N GLU A 101 7.59 -9.91 -13.88
CA GLU A 101 6.69 -10.98 -14.35
C GLU A 101 5.65 -10.51 -15.41
N SER A 102 6.08 -9.74 -16.42
CA SER A 102 5.27 -9.50 -17.63
C SER A 102 6.12 -9.32 -18.90
N ARG A 103 7.36 -9.83 -18.92
CA ARG A 103 8.18 -9.90 -20.15
C ARG A 103 8.24 -11.27 -20.82
N GLU A 104 7.45 -12.26 -20.39
CA GLU A 104 7.48 -13.62 -20.98
C GLU A 104 6.32 -13.92 -21.96
N ASN A 105 5.29 -13.06 -22.11
CA ASN A 105 4.13 -13.35 -22.99
C ASN A 105 4.03 -12.44 -24.23
N SER A 106 5.13 -11.87 -24.72
CA SER A 106 5.12 -11.06 -25.97
C SER A 106 6.14 -11.52 -27.01
N LYS A 107 6.46 -12.82 -27.05
CA LYS A 107 7.31 -13.44 -28.08
C LYS A 107 6.61 -14.53 -28.90
N ASP A 108 5.30 -14.41 -29.10
CA ASP A 108 4.59 -15.17 -30.15
C ASP A 108 3.94 -14.19 -31.13
N HIS A 109 4.76 -13.66 -32.04
CA HIS A 109 4.39 -13.26 -33.41
C HIS A 109 5.60 -13.42 -34.32
#